data_AF-A0A7X6ZCA7-F1
#
_entry.id   AF-A0A7X6ZCA7-F1
#
_cell.length_a   1.000
_cell.length_b   1.000
_cell.length_c   1.000
_cell.angle_alpha   90.00
_cell.angle_beta   90.00
_cell.angle_gamma   90.00
#
_symmetry.space_group_name_H-M   'P 1'
#
loop_
_entity.id
_entity.type
_entity.pdbx_description
1 polymer ?
#
loop_
_entity_poly.entity_id
_entity_poly.type
_entity_poly.pdbx_seq_one_letter_code
_entity_poly.pdbx_strand_id
1 'polypeptide(L)'
;MSGQPGRLGSRRDLTLTHKDVTGSHRHMSLAFFLVWLVLICYGLLMMFSASYGVSFIQSSSAMRNQLGADPSSPVRAVLEADATALARKQLYLTLAGTLIAVMLGAFTSFRQLTRPAFRTLLYVFVTASLLYCMWKGMTINGARRWIDLGFVSFQPSELAKIGAVFFLAGYFSQRQRKRRVNEAVKAGGGPGQSLFRQAFFDVTLPAILIAVWIVLTLIQPHLSGALIIGLISILIFILAEIPIKSRLTGLFQLVVLVLVFAFIAGAAFQLITKQSSIEYVNDRFAHVFKRLGTFQDREAASLDDRMQIEQAEIALGSGGLSGKGLGKSVQKLNWLSEAHNDFILPVIGEELGFIGVAAIILLFLSFLIFGVLIARRAASQMAMLVAAGNTILVAVQAFLNMAVSVSLVPTTGISLPFFSYGGTANIFFALASGLVLCVSKSAVRQDPGLAGIVGKKKQLRGKKAASKDQVDEEERIGYAV
;
A
#
# COMPACT_ATOMS: atom_id res chain seq x y z
N MET A 1 -62.44 -37.31 -22.21
CA MET A 1 -62.31 -36.24 -23.23
C MET A 1 -62.20 -34.92 -22.47
N SER A 2 -61.01 -34.53 -22.02
CA SER A 2 -59.92 -33.84 -22.75
C SER A 2 -60.03 -32.31 -22.66
N GLY A 3 -59.14 -31.66 -21.89
CA GLY A 3 -58.85 -30.23 -22.01
C GLY A 3 -58.53 -29.50 -20.70
N GLN A 4 -57.25 -29.51 -20.28
CA GLN A 4 -56.71 -28.58 -19.28
C GLN A 4 -56.64 -27.14 -19.83
N PRO A 5 -56.84 -26.10 -19.01
CA PRO A 5 -56.40 -24.75 -19.33
C PRO A 5 -55.04 -24.41 -18.67
N GLY A 6 -54.10 -23.90 -19.48
CA GLY A 6 -53.13 -22.89 -19.07
C GLY A 6 -51.95 -23.32 -18.18
N ARG A 7 -50.95 -24.02 -18.73
CA ARG A 7 -49.59 -23.98 -18.17
C ARG A 7 -48.89 -22.70 -18.63
N LEU A 8 -48.57 -21.85 -17.66
CA LEU A 8 -47.60 -20.76 -17.79
C LEU A 8 -46.29 -21.29 -18.39
N GLY A 9 -45.97 -20.82 -19.60
CA GLY A 9 -44.71 -21.10 -20.27
C GLY A 9 -43.55 -20.42 -19.55
N SER A 10 -42.81 -21.22 -18.79
CA SER A 10 -41.35 -21.21 -18.68
C SER A 10 -40.69 -19.83 -18.51
N ARG A 11 -40.40 -19.48 -17.25
CA ARG A 11 -39.19 -18.73 -16.91
C ARG A 11 -38.02 -19.47 -17.57
N ARG A 12 -37.46 -18.89 -18.64
CA ARG A 12 -36.15 -19.31 -19.13
C ARG A 12 -35.15 -18.92 -18.04
N ASP A 13 -34.74 -19.90 -17.25
CA ASP A 13 -33.53 -19.84 -16.47
C ASP A 13 -32.38 -19.53 -17.43
N LEU A 14 -32.02 -18.24 -17.48
CA LEU A 14 -30.76 -17.75 -18.02
C LEU A 14 -29.66 -18.26 -17.07
N THR A 15 -29.35 -19.54 -17.19
CA THR A 15 -28.11 -20.12 -16.72
C THR A 15 -27.00 -19.50 -17.55
N LEU A 16 -26.54 -18.32 -17.11
CA LEU A 16 -25.36 -17.67 -17.63
C LEU A 16 -24.20 -18.66 -17.52
N THR A 17 -23.84 -19.26 -18.64
CA THR A 17 -22.69 -20.15 -18.74
C THR A 17 -21.44 -19.40 -18.33
N HIS A 18 -20.60 -20.06 -17.54
CA HIS A 18 -19.42 -19.51 -16.87
C HIS A 18 -18.34 -18.90 -17.83
N LYS A 19 -18.54 -19.02 -19.16
CA LYS A 19 -17.73 -18.41 -20.23
C LYS A 19 -18.17 -16.98 -20.61
N ASP A 20 -19.43 -16.59 -20.40
CA ASP A 20 -19.95 -15.26 -20.78
C ASP A 20 -19.52 -14.14 -19.81
N VAL A 21 -19.04 -14.52 -18.62
CA VAL A 21 -18.60 -13.58 -17.57
C VAL A 21 -17.25 -12.92 -17.89
N THR A 22 -16.55 -13.37 -18.95
CA THR A 22 -15.18 -12.91 -19.27
C THR A 22 -15.05 -12.39 -20.69
N GLY A 23 -15.62 -11.20 -20.96
CA GLY A 23 -15.41 -10.44 -22.20
C GLY A 23 -14.01 -9.83 -22.34
N SER A 24 -13.53 -9.80 -23.58
CA SER A 24 -12.14 -9.62 -24.07
C SER A 24 -11.57 -8.18 -24.10
N HIS A 25 -12.31 -7.15 -23.70
CA HIS A 25 -11.80 -5.77 -23.69
C HIS A 25 -11.94 -5.17 -22.30
N ARG A 26 -10.83 -5.16 -21.58
CA ARG A 26 -10.73 -4.71 -20.20
C ARG A 26 -9.79 -3.52 -20.19
N HIS A 27 -10.37 -2.32 -20.18
CA HIS A 27 -9.60 -1.08 -20.12
C HIS A 27 -9.21 -0.80 -18.66
N MET A 28 -7.95 -0.43 -18.45
CA MET A 28 -7.49 0.07 -17.16
C MET A 28 -8.11 1.45 -16.91
N SER A 29 -8.38 1.80 -15.64
CA SER A 29 -8.85 3.14 -15.28
C SER A 29 -7.77 4.17 -15.63
N LEU A 30 -7.98 4.87 -16.74
CA LEU A 30 -7.08 5.92 -17.20
C LEU A 30 -6.98 7.05 -16.18
N ALA A 31 -8.09 7.43 -15.55
CA ALA A 31 -8.11 8.49 -14.54
C ALA A 31 -7.23 8.16 -13.33
N PHE A 32 -7.34 6.95 -12.79
CA PHE A 32 -6.48 6.51 -11.68
C PHE A 32 -5.01 6.44 -12.10
N PHE A 33 -4.74 5.90 -13.29
CA PHE A 33 -3.38 5.81 -13.83
C PHE A 33 -2.73 7.18 -14.01
N LEU A 34 -3.46 8.16 -14.57
CA LEU A 34 -2.95 9.51 -14.77
C LEU A 34 -2.67 10.22 -13.44
N VAL A 35 -3.58 10.15 -12.47
CA VAL A 35 -3.34 10.73 -11.13
C VAL A 35 -2.11 10.12 -10.47
N TRP A 36 -1.98 8.79 -10.55
CA TRP A 36 -0.81 8.10 -10.01
C TRP A 36 0.49 8.50 -10.71
N LEU A 37 0.48 8.65 -12.04
CA LEU A 37 1.64 9.10 -12.81
C LEU A 37 2.02 10.55 -12.47
N VAL A 38 1.05 11.45 -12.32
CA VAL A 38 1.29 12.83 -11.89
C VAL A 38 1.89 12.88 -10.48
N LEU A 39 1.41 12.05 -9.54
CA LEU A 39 2.01 11.92 -8.21
C LEU A 39 3.48 11.50 -8.28
N ILE A 40 3.82 10.52 -9.12
CA ILE A 40 5.21 10.06 -9.31
C ILE A 40 6.08 11.17 -9.91
N CYS A 41 5.62 11.82 -10.98
CA CYS A 41 6.39 12.88 -11.63
C CYS A 41 6.65 14.06 -10.69
N TYR A 42 5.62 14.50 -9.96
CA TYR A 42 5.75 15.55 -8.96
C TYR A 42 6.72 15.11 -7.85
N GLY A 43 6.52 13.91 -7.31
CA GLY A 43 7.36 13.38 -6.24
C GLY A 43 8.84 13.29 -6.63
N LEU A 44 9.15 12.81 -7.82
CA LEU A 44 10.52 12.75 -8.34
C LEU A 44 11.15 14.14 -8.51
N LEU A 45 10.39 15.11 -9.01
CA LEU A 45 10.84 16.49 -9.16
C LEU A 45 11.19 17.12 -7.81
N MET A 46 10.31 16.94 -6.82
CA MET A 46 10.55 17.48 -5.47
C MET A 46 11.63 16.72 -4.72
N MET A 47 11.73 15.42 -4.92
CA MET A 47 12.80 14.61 -4.31
C MET A 47 14.17 15.00 -4.86
N PHE A 48 14.26 15.30 -6.16
CA PHE A 48 15.47 15.91 -6.73
C PHE A 48 15.79 17.25 -6.06
N SER A 49 14.81 18.15 -5.97
CA SER A 49 15.00 19.46 -5.34
C SER A 49 15.43 19.37 -3.88
N ALA A 50 14.77 18.51 -3.08
CA ALA A 50 14.98 18.37 -1.64
C ALA A 50 16.27 17.62 -1.29
N SER A 51 16.74 16.70 -2.15
CA SER A 51 17.91 15.87 -1.86
C SER A 51 19.24 16.43 -2.37
N TYR A 52 19.24 17.42 -3.28
CA TYR A 52 20.46 17.94 -3.93
C TYR A 52 21.58 18.29 -2.94
N GLY A 53 21.28 19.06 -1.89
CA GLY A 53 22.29 19.49 -0.92
C GLY A 53 22.88 18.32 -0.11
N VAL A 54 22.01 17.41 0.36
CA VAL A 54 22.44 16.21 1.10
C VAL A 54 23.22 15.25 0.19
N SER A 55 22.79 15.09 -1.06
CA SER A 55 23.46 14.23 -2.04
C SER A 55 24.88 14.71 -2.32
N PHE A 56 25.07 16.01 -2.45
CA PHE A 56 26.38 16.61 -2.65
C PHE A 56 27.32 16.32 -1.46
N ILE A 57 26.82 16.52 -0.23
CA ILE A 57 27.60 16.27 0.99
C ILE A 57 27.94 14.78 1.14
N GLN A 58 26.97 13.89 0.90
CA GLN A 58 27.20 12.45 1.01
C GLN A 58 28.18 11.95 -0.06
N SER A 59 28.04 12.42 -1.30
CA SER A 59 28.96 12.06 -2.38
C SER A 59 30.37 12.57 -2.12
N SER A 60 30.51 13.83 -1.70
CA SER A 60 31.83 14.40 -1.36
C SER A 60 32.50 13.66 -0.20
N SER A 61 31.71 13.29 0.81
CA SER A 61 32.21 12.52 1.98
C SER A 61 32.67 11.12 1.58
N ALA A 62 31.90 10.44 0.72
CA ALA A 62 32.26 9.12 0.20
C ALA A 62 33.56 9.17 -0.64
N MET A 63 33.71 10.18 -1.49
CA MET A 63 34.92 10.39 -2.29
C MET A 63 36.13 10.68 -1.40
N ARG A 64 35.97 11.50 -0.36
CA ARG A 64 37.04 11.79 0.60
C ARG A 64 37.53 10.53 1.31
N ASN A 65 36.61 9.64 1.70
CA ASN A 65 36.97 8.37 2.33
C ASN A 65 37.73 7.44 1.37
N GLN A 66 37.49 7.54 0.06
CA GLN A 66 38.23 6.78 -0.96
C GLN A 66 39.61 7.38 -1.26
N LEU A 67 39.71 8.72 -1.27
CA LEU A 67 40.94 9.45 -1.63
C LEU A 67 42.00 9.48 -0.51
N GLY A 68 41.64 9.17 0.74
CA GLY A 68 42.59 9.09 1.86
C GLY A 68 43.16 10.44 2.29
N ALA A 69 44.37 10.44 2.86
CA ALA A 69 44.99 11.62 3.51
C ALA A 69 45.70 12.60 2.55
N ASP A 70 45.49 12.50 1.23
CA ASP A 70 46.11 13.40 0.24
C ASP A 70 45.68 14.87 0.51
N PRO A 71 46.61 15.85 0.61
CA PRO A 71 46.28 17.27 0.79
C PRO A 71 45.36 17.85 -0.29
N SER A 72 45.38 17.30 -1.51
CA SER A 72 44.48 17.68 -2.61
C SER A 72 43.12 16.96 -2.57
N SER A 73 42.95 15.97 -1.69
CA SER A 73 41.71 15.19 -1.54
C SER A 73 40.47 16.01 -1.24
N PRO A 74 40.47 17.10 -0.43
CA PRO A 74 39.25 17.83 -0.13
C PRO A 74 38.71 18.56 -1.37
N VAL A 75 39.62 19.13 -2.18
CA VAL A 75 39.25 19.86 -3.40
C VAL A 75 38.76 18.89 -4.47
N ARG A 76 39.48 17.78 -4.68
CA ARG A 76 39.06 16.72 -5.62
C ARG A 76 37.71 16.10 -5.24
N ALA A 77 37.51 15.79 -3.96
CA ALA A 77 36.25 15.23 -3.47
C ALA A 77 35.05 16.17 -3.69
N VAL A 78 35.25 17.49 -3.64
CA VAL A 78 34.22 18.50 -3.92
C VAL A 78 33.97 18.61 -5.43
N LEU A 79 35.01 18.58 -6.26
CA LEU A 79 34.90 18.65 -7.72
C LEU A 79 34.20 17.42 -8.32
N GLU A 80 34.39 16.26 -7.71
CA GLU A 80 33.83 14.98 -8.17
C GLU A 80 32.53 14.60 -7.44
N ALA A 81 32.03 15.45 -6.53
CA ALA A 81 30.79 15.20 -5.79
C ALA A 81 29.56 15.29 -6.69
N ASP A 82 28.73 14.24 -6.66
CA ASP A 82 27.52 14.15 -7.46
C ASP A 82 26.26 14.50 -6.64
N ALA A 83 25.75 15.71 -6.86
CA ALA A 83 24.53 16.19 -6.23
C ALA A 83 23.25 15.52 -6.78
N THR A 84 23.35 14.72 -7.84
CA THR A 84 22.23 13.98 -8.44
C THR A 84 22.15 12.52 -7.99
N ALA A 85 23.15 12.01 -7.26
CA ALA A 85 23.29 10.59 -6.96
C ALA A 85 22.06 9.97 -6.27
N LEU A 86 21.54 10.61 -5.22
CA LEU A 86 20.34 10.14 -4.52
C LEU A 86 19.12 10.17 -5.44
N ALA A 87 18.96 11.27 -6.18
CA ALA A 87 17.83 11.45 -7.06
C ALA A 87 17.81 10.44 -8.20
N ARG A 88 18.98 10.17 -8.80
CA ARG A 88 19.17 9.16 -9.83
C ARG A 88 18.86 7.76 -9.33
N LYS A 89 19.32 7.40 -8.12
CA LYS A 89 18.99 6.10 -7.50
C LYS A 89 17.48 5.96 -7.30
N GLN A 90 16.84 6.98 -6.75
CA GLN A 90 15.39 6.97 -6.53
C GLN A 90 14.60 6.95 -7.84
N LEU A 91 15.07 7.65 -8.88
CA LEU A 91 14.47 7.62 -10.22
C LEU A 91 14.46 6.20 -10.79
N TYR A 92 15.60 5.51 -10.80
CA TYR A 92 15.67 4.14 -11.31
C TYR A 92 14.78 3.18 -10.54
N LEU A 93 14.76 3.25 -9.21
CA LEU A 93 13.90 2.39 -8.39
C LEU A 93 12.41 2.68 -8.62
N THR A 94 12.04 3.95 -8.74
CA THR A 94 10.65 4.35 -8.97
C THR A 94 10.19 3.94 -10.36
N LEU A 95 11.02 4.12 -11.40
CA LEU A 95 10.74 3.67 -12.77
C LEU A 95 10.62 2.15 -12.85
N ALA A 96 11.57 1.40 -12.27
CA ALA A 96 11.53 -0.05 -12.22
C ALA A 96 10.26 -0.55 -11.49
N GLY A 97 9.96 0.01 -10.32
CA GLY A 97 8.74 -0.32 -9.56
C GLY A 97 7.46 -0.01 -10.33
N THR A 98 7.41 1.14 -11.01
CA THR A 98 6.26 1.56 -11.83
C THR A 98 6.09 0.64 -13.03
N LEU A 99 7.17 0.29 -13.72
CA LEU A 99 7.12 -0.65 -14.85
C LEU A 99 6.62 -2.02 -14.41
N ILE A 100 7.14 -2.57 -13.31
CA ILE A 100 6.68 -3.84 -12.74
C ILE A 100 5.19 -3.76 -12.37
N ALA A 101 4.77 -2.68 -11.74
CA ALA A 101 3.38 -2.47 -11.34
C ALA A 101 2.42 -2.33 -12.54
N VAL A 102 2.83 -1.64 -13.60
CA VAL A 102 2.07 -1.53 -14.85
C VAL A 102 2.02 -2.88 -15.56
N MET A 103 3.13 -3.62 -15.64
CA MET A 103 3.16 -4.96 -16.20
C MET A 103 2.24 -5.91 -15.42
N LEU A 104 2.24 -5.84 -14.09
CA LEU A 104 1.33 -6.60 -13.24
C LEU A 104 -0.13 -6.25 -13.56
N GLY A 105 -0.47 -4.96 -13.67
CA GLY A 105 -1.82 -4.51 -14.03
C GLY A 105 -2.25 -4.89 -15.45
N ALA A 106 -1.30 -4.87 -16.39
CA ALA A 106 -1.53 -5.08 -17.82
C ALA A 106 -1.57 -6.55 -18.21
N PHE A 107 -0.70 -7.40 -17.67
CA PHE A 107 -0.55 -8.78 -18.12
C PHE A 107 -1.13 -9.82 -17.15
N THR A 108 -1.19 -9.50 -15.85
CA THR A 108 -1.68 -10.46 -14.84
C THR A 108 -3.19 -10.40 -14.71
N SER A 109 -3.84 -11.57 -14.85
CA SER A 109 -5.25 -11.70 -14.49
C SER A 109 -5.40 -11.76 -12.98
N PHE A 110 -6.30 -10.95 -12.41
CA PHE A 110 -6.59 -10.98 -10.97
C PHE A 110 -6.94 -12.37 -10.44
N ARG A 111 -7.46 -13.27 -11.31
CA ARG A 111 -7.71 -14.67 -10.95
C ARG A 111 -6.45 -15.40 -10.47
N GLN A 112 -5.28 -15.12 -11.05
CA GLN A 112 -4.04 -15.79 -10.65
C GLN A 112 -3.60 -15.36 -9.24
N LEU A 113 -3.85 -14.10 -8.89
CA LEU A 113 -3.61 -13.55 -7.56
C LEU A 113 -4.56 -14.17 -6.50
N THR A 114 -5.73 -14.67 -6.91
CA THR A 114 -6.69 -15.28 -5.97
C THR A 114 -6.32 -16.68 -5.46
N ARG A 115 -5.22 -17.27 -5.95
CA ARG A 115 -4.82 -18.64 -5.58
C ARG A 115 -4.36 -18.71 -4.12
N PRO A 116 -4.83 -19.70 -3.33
CA PRO A 116 -4.43 -19.86 -1.94
C PRO A 116 -2.92 -20.05 -1.77
N ALA A 117 -2.27 -20.75 -2.70
CA ALA A 117 -0.82 -20.97 -2.69
C ALA A 117 -0.04 -19.65 -2.73
N PHE A 118 -0.44 -18.71 -3.58
CA PHE A 118 0.23 -17.40 -3.69
C PHE A 118 0.08 -16.59 -2.39
N ARG A 119 -1.12 -16.60 -1.78
CA ARG A 119 -1.34 -15.98 -0.47
C ARG A 119 -0.45 -16.59 0.62
N THR A 120 -0.36 -17.92 0.69
CA THR A 120 0.47 -18.60 1.70
C THR A 120 1.95 -18.32 1.47
N LEU A 121 2.42 -18.36 0.21
CA LEU A 121 3.79 -18.04 -0.15
C LEU A 121 4.15 -16.61 0.26
N LEU A 122 3.29 -15.63 -0.04
CA LEU A 122 3.48 -14.25 0.39
C LEU A 122 3.57 -14.15 1.91
N TYR A 123 2.69 -14.85 2.62
CA TYR A 123 2.67 -14.81 4.08
C TYR A 123 3.97 -15.35 4.69
N VAL A 124 4.43 -16.51 4.19
CA VAL A 124 5.67 -17.15 4.62
C VAL A 124 6.88 -16.28 4.27
N PHE A 125 6.92 -15.73 3.05
CA PHE A 125 8.01 -14.87 2.59
C PHE A 125 8.15 -13.61 3.46
N VAL A 126 7.05 -12.90 3.73
CA VAL A 126 7.08 -11.70 4.58
C VAL A 126 7.54 -12.06 5.99
N THR A 127 6.98 -13.12 6.58
CA THR A 127 7.37 -13.59 7.92
C THR A 127 8.85 -13.96 7.98
N ALA A 128 9.34 -14.73 7.00
CA ALA A 128 10.74 -15.12 6.90
C ALA A 128 11.66 -13.90 6.73
N SER A 129 11.26 -12.93 5.92
CA SER A 129 12.04 -11.70 5.71
C SER A 129 12.11 -10.81 6.97
N LEU A 130 11.03 -10.73 7.74
CA LEU A 130 11.02 -10.03 9.04
C LEU A 130 11.94 -10.73 10.04
N LEU A 131 11.88 -12.06 10.13
CA LEU A 131 12.75 -12.84 11.00
C LEU A 131 14.23 -12.73 10.58
N TYR A 132 14.50 -12.81 9.28
CA TYR A 132 15.86 -12.66 8.74
C TYR A 132 16.43 -11.27 9.06
N CYS A 133 15.64 -10.22 8.90
CA CYS A 133 16.05 -8.85 9.22
C CYS A 133 16.43 -8.69 10.69
N MET A 134 15.77 -9.40 11.61
CA MET A 134 16.15 -9.37 13.03
C MET A 134 17.57 -9.93 13.26
N TRP A 135 17.92 -11.00 12.55
CA TRP A 135 19.19 -11.68 12.72
C TRP A 135 20.35 -10.98 11.99
N LYS A 136 20.16 -10.63 10.71
CA LYS A 136 21.21 -10.19 9.78
C LYS A 136 20.94 -8.83 9.12
N GLY A 137 19.95 -8.07 9.60
CA GLY A 137 19.66 -6.74 9.06
C GLY A 137 20.75 -5.70 9.34
N MET A 138 20.78 -4.67 8.51
CA MET A 138 21.59 -3.46 8.70
C MET A 138 21.00 -2.54 9.76
N THR A 139 21.87 -1.92 10.55
CA THR A 139 21.48 -0.90 11.53
C THR A 139 21.64 0.49 10.89
N ILE A 140 20.53 1.23 10.75
CA ILE A 140 20.51 2.63 10.28
C ILE A 140 19.77 3.44 11.35
N ASN A 141 20.35 4.57 11.78
CA ASN A 141 19.79 5.43 12.83
C ASN A 141 19.39 4.66 14.11
N GLY A 142 20.24 3.71 14.53
CA GLY A 142 20.02 2.89 15.74
C GLY A 142 18.98 1.77 15.60
N ALA A 143 18.35 1.59 14.43
CA ALA A 143 17.34 0.57 14.21
C ALA A 143 17.74 -0.46 13.14
N ARG A 144 17.52 -1.75 13.42
CA ARG A 144 17.78 -2.87 12.49
C ARG A 144 16.53 -3.25 11.71
N ARG A 145 16.28 -2.57 10.57
CA ARG A 145 15.04 -2.72 9.78
C ARG A 145 15.27 -3.02 8.29
N TRP A 146 16.51 -2.95 7.81
CA TRP A 146 16.82 -3.05 6.40
C TRP A 146 17.67 -4.28 6.11
N ILE A 147 17.38 -4.95 5.00
CA ILE A 147 18.19 -6.03 4.44
C ILE A 147 18.97 -5.45 3.28
N ASP A 148 20.30 -5.59 3.30
CA ASP A 148 21.12 -5.24 2.16
C ASP A 148 21.07 -6.34 1.10
N LEU A 149 20.67 -5.98 -0.12
CA LEU A 149 20.75 -6.86 -1.29
C LEU A 149 21.94 -6.49 -2.18
N GLY A 150 22.81 -5.57 -1.74
CA GLY A 150 23.98 -5.05 -2.46
C GLY A 150 23.63 -3.90 -3.41
N PHE A 151 22.57 -4.04 -4.19
CA PHE A 151 22.09 -2.99 -5.11
C PHE A 151 20.95 -2.15 -4.52
N VAL A 152 20.14 -2.74 -3.63
CA VAL A 152 19.01 -2.08 -2.95
C VAL A 152 18.91 -2.51 -1.51
N SER A 153 18.45 -1.59 -0.66
CA SER A 153 18.05 -1.87 0.71
C SER A 153 16.57 -2.26 0.74
N PHE A 154 16.28 -3.52 1.04
CA PHE A 154 14.91 -4.04 1.16
C PHE A 154 14.41 -3.90 2.60
N GLN A 155 13.24 -3.30 2.76
CA GLN A 155 12.60 -3.16 4.07
C GLN A 155 11.37 -4.08 4.19
N PRO A 156 11.46 -5.17 4.98
CA PRO A 156 10.37 -6.14 5.11
C PRO A 156 9.03 -5.54 5.59
N SER A 157 9.07 -4.56 6.50
CA SER A 157 7.87 -3.93 7.06
C SER A 157 7.06 -3.16 6.01
N GLU A 158 7.72 -2.66 4.96
CA GLU A 158 7.04 -2.00 3.83
C GLU A 158 6.25 -3.03 3.01
N LEU A 159 6.84 -4.19 2.74
CA LEU A 159 6.14 -5.30 2.09
C LEU A 159 5.01 -5.84 2.98
N ALA A 160 5.21 -5.91 4.29
CA ALA A 160 4.20 -6.40 5.23
C ALA A 160 2.91 -5.56 5.20
N LYS A 161 2.97 -4.24 4.98
CA LYS A 161 1.77 -3.38 4.85
C LYS A 161 0.89 -3.81 3.67
N ILE A 162 1.48 -3.98 2.48
CA ILE A 162 0.76 -4.44 1.27
C ILE A 162 0.37 -5.91 1.40
N GLY A 163 1.28 -6.71 1.95
CA GLY A 163 1.06 -8.11 2.24
C GLY A 163 -0.15 -8.33 3.15
N ALA A 164 -0.38 -7.44 4.12
CA ALA A 164 -1.47 -7.56 5.08
C ALA A 164 -2.80 -7.33 4.36
N VAL A 165 -2.84 -6.32 3.48
CA VAL A 165 -3.99 -6.07 2.61
C VAL A 165 -4.32 -7.31 1.79
N PHE A 166 -3.33 -7.84 1.09
CA PHE A 166 -3.53 -8.96 0.18
C PHE A 166 -3.89 -10.26 0.93
N PHE A 167 -3.20 -10.53 2.02
CA PHE A 167 -3.42 -11.69 2.88
C PHE A 167 -4.84 -11.70 3.43
N LEU A 168 -5.26 -10.61 4.07
CA LEU A 168 -6.59 -10.48 4.65
C LEU A 168 -7.68 -10.53 3.58
N ALA A 169 -7.49 -9.86 2.44
CA ALA A 169 -8.44 -9.91 1.33
C ALA A 169 -8.68 -11.34 0.83
N GLY A 170 -7.60 -12.11 0.62
CA GLY A 170 -7.69 -13.51 0.22
C GLY A 170 -8.26 -14.41 1.33
N TYR A 171 -7.91 -14.15 2.59
CA TYR A 171 -8.45 -14.87 3.75
C TYR A 171 -9.96 -14.68 3.88
N PHE A 172 -10.44 -13.44 3.92
CA PHE A 172 -11.86 -13.12 4.07
C PHE A 172 -12.69 -13.57 2.87
N SER A 173 -12.17 -13.47 1.65
CA SER A 173 -12.89 -13.97 0.48
C SER A 173 -13.11 -15.49 0.52
N GLN A 174 -12.11 -16.26 0.96
CA GLN A 174 -12.27 -17.71 1.16
C GLN A 174 -13.24 -18.00 2.31
N ARG A 175 -13.20 -17.19 3.37
CA ARG A 175 -14.07 -17.36 4.52
C ARG A 175 -15.53 -17.06 4.18
N GLN A 176 -15.80 -16.00 3.42
CA GLN A 176 -17.14 -15.67 2.92
C GLN A 176 -17.70 -16.81 2.06
N ARG A 177 -16.88 -17.41 1.19
CA ARG A 177 -17.29 -18.59 0.40
C ARG A 177 -17.65 -19.78 1.28
N LYS A 178 -16.83 -20.09 2.29
CA LYS A 178 -17.10 -21.18 3.25
C LYS A 178 -18.37 -20.92 4.08
N ARG A 179 -18.62 -19.67 4.49
CA ARG A 179 -19.85 -19.30 5.23
C ARG A 179 -21.11 -19.54 4.40
N ARG A 180 -21.13 -19.11 3.14
CA ARG A 180 -22.28 -19.33 2.24
C ARG A 180 -22.60 -20.82 2.07
N VAL A 181 -21.57 -21.66 1.97
CA VAL A 181 -21.75 -23.12 1.91
C VAL A 181 -22.32 -23.66 3.24
N ASN A 182 -21.76 -23.24 4.38
CA ASN A 182 -22.24 -23.67 5.69
C ASN A 182 -23.69 -23.22 5.96
N GLU A 183 -24.06 -22.01 5.53
CA GLU A 183 -25.43 -21.49 5.62
C GLU A 183 -26.40 -22.31 4.76
N ALA A 184 -26.00 -22.68 3.53
CA ALA A 184 -26.79 -23.56 2.67
C ALA A 184 -26.96 -24.96 3.28
N VAL A 185 -25.90 -25.53 3.87
CA VAL A 185 -25.97 -26.82 4.58
C VAL A 185 -26.89 -26.75 5.79
N LYS A 186 -26.81 -25.67 6.59
CA LYS A 186 -27.69 -25.46 7.74
C LYS A 186 -29.15 -25.30 7.33
N ALA A 187 -29.41 -24.58 6.23
CA ALA A 187 -30.75 -24.45 5.67
C ALA A 187 -31.31 -25.81 5.18
N GLY A 188 -30.45 -26.70 4.72
CA GLY A 188 -30.78 -28.08 4.34
C GLY A 188 -30.86 -29.08 5.50
N GLY A 189 -30.90 -28.62 6.76
CA GLY A 189 -31.01 -29.49 7.94
C GLY A 189 -29.71 -30.13 8.44
N GLY A 190 -28.56 -29.79 7.85
CA GLY A 190 -27.25 -30.26 8.31
C GLY A 190 -26.80 -29.63 9.64
N PRO A 191 -25.86 -30.26 10.36
CA PRO A 191 -25.37 -29.75 11.64
C PRO A 191 -24.71 -28.38 11.47
N GLY A 192 -25.22 -27.38 12.19
CA GLY A 192 -24.65 -26.03 12.20
C GLY A 192 -23.31 -26.00 12.94
N GLN A 193 -22.31 -25.28 12.39
CA GLN A 193 -21.04 -25.08 13.08
C GLN A 193 -21.22 -24.18 14.31
N SER A 194 -20.55 -24.46 15.43
CA SER A 194 -20.66 -23.63 16.65
C SER A 194 -20.20 -22.20 16.41
N LEU A 195 -20.91 -21.22 16.99
CA LEU A 195 -20.59 -19.79 16.84
C LEU A 195 -19.15 -19.48 17.29
N PHE A 196 -18.71 -20.10 18.39
CA PHE A 196 -17.36 -19.93 18.93
C PHE A 196 -16.27 -20.36 17.93
N ARG A 197 -16.44 -21.53 17.29
CA ARG A 197 -15.50 -22.01 16.26
C ARG A 197 -15.56 -21.14 15.01
N GLN A 198 -16.76 -20.68 14.62
CA GLN A 198 -16.91 -19.77 13.49
C GLN A 198 -16.18 -18.45 13.72
N ALA A 199 -16.39 -17.84 14.89
CA ALA A 199 -15.77 -16.60 15.33
C ALA A 199 -14.25 -16.67 15.36
N PHE A 200 -13.70 -17.79 15.83
CA PHE A 200 -12.25 -18.01 15.86
C PHE A 200 -11.64 -17.92 14.46
N PHE A 201 -12.21 -18.60 13.47
CA PHE A 201 -11.73 -18.53 12.08
C PHE A 201 -12.13 -17.23 11.38
N ASP A 202 -13.19 -16.55 11.83
CA ASP A 202 -13.66 -15.31 11.23
C ASP A 202 -12.82 -14.10 11.65
N VAL A 203 -12.34 -14.08 12.88
CA VAL A 203 -11.67 -12.90 13.44
C VAL A 203 -10.36 -13.25 14.13
N THR A 204 -10.37 -14.18 15.09
CA THR A 204 -9.24 -14.41 15.99
C THR A 204 -8.02 -14.94 15.26
N LEU A 205 -8.17 -15.96 14.41
CA LEU A 205 -7.07 -16.53 13.64
C LEU A 205 -6.41 -15.51 12.68
N PRO A 206 -7.13 -14.81 11.78
CA PRO A 206 -6.49 -13.82 10.91
C PRO A 206 -5.89 -12.66 11.72
N ALA A 207 -6.47 -12.29 12.86
CA ALA A 207 -5.91 -11.25 13.73
C ALA A 207 -4.59 -11.70 14.36
N ILE A 208 -4.48 -12.95 14.83
CA ILE A 208 -3.22 -13.52 15.33
C ILE A 208 -2.16 -13.53 14.24
N LEU A 209 -2.51 -13.95 13.02
CA LEU A 209 -1.55 -14.02 11.92
C LEU A 209 -0.99 -12.64 11.51
N ILE A 210 -1.81 -11.58 11.60
CA ILE A 210 -1.35 -10.20 11.43
C ILE A 210 -0.58 -9.70 12.67
N ALA A 211 -1.01 -10.08 13.87
CA ALA A 211 -0.32 -9.72 15.10
C ALA A 211 1.12 -10.21 15.10
N VAL A 212 1.42 -11.38 14.50
CA VAL A 212 2.80 -11.84 14.27
C VAL A 212 3.61 -10.78 13.54
N TRP A 213 3.10 -10.21 12.44
CA TRP A 213 3.84 -9.17 11.69
C TRP A 213 3.97 -7.87 12.47
N ILE A 214 2.92 -7.47 13.21
CA ILE A 214 2.95 -6.28 14.07
C ILE A 214 4.03 -6.46 15.14
N VAL A 215 4.04 -7.58 15.85
CA VAL A 215 5.03 -7.87 16.91
C VAL A 215 6.44 -7.94 16.34
N LEU A 216 6.67 -8.66 15.24
CA LEU A 216 7.99 -8.70 14.60
C LEU A 216 8.47 -7.31 14.17
N THR A 217 7.56 -6.46 13.69
CA THR A 217 7.87 -5.07 13.30
C THR A 217 8.18 -4.20 14.52
N LEU A 218 7.46 -4.38 15.64
CA LEU A 218 7.73 -3.71 16.91
C LEU A 218 9.09 -4.09 17.50
N ILE A 219 9.50 -5.36 17.38
CA ILE A 219 10.83 -5.83 17.82
C ILE A 219 11.97 -5.19 17.02
N GLN A 220 11.70 -4.69 15.80
CA GLN A 220 12.67 -4.00 14.93
C GLN A 220 12.71 -2.47 15.09
N PRO A 221 12.45 -1.90 16.28
CA PRO A 221 12.25 -0.46 16.36
C PRO A 221 10.97 0.15 15.79
N HIS A 222 10.20 -0.54 14.95
CA HIS A 222 9.48 0.13 13.86
C HIS A 222 8.00 0.45 14.19
N LEU A 223 7.78 1.36 15.14
CA LEU A 223 6.43 1.69 15.61
C LEU A 223 5.46 2.14 14.51
N SER A 224 5.86 3.09 13.65
CA SER A 224 4.96 3.64 12.63
C SER A 224 4.46 2.60 11.63
N GLY A 225 5.35 1.74 11.15
CA GLY A 225 5.05 0.58 10.32
C GLY A 225 4.08 -0.40 11.02
N ALA A 226 4.31 -0.72 12.29
CA ALA A 226 3.41 -1.56 13.07
C ALA A 226 2.01 -0.94 13.21
N LEU A 227 1.93 0.36 13.50
CA LEU A 227 0.68 1.11 13.58
C LEU A 227 -0.07 1.12 12.25
N ILE A 228 0.62 1.34 11.13
CA ILE A 228 0.00 1.33 9.79
C ILE A 228 -0.50 -0.07 9.43
N ILE A 229 0.26 -1.13 9.72
CA ILE A 229 -0.19 -2.53 9.54
C ILE A 229 -1.46 -2.79 10.36
N GLY A 230 -1.47 -2.37 11.63
CA GLY A 230 -2.63 -2.51 12.52
C GLY A 230 -3.85 -1.74 11.99
N LEU A 231 -3.68 -0.46 11.68
CA LEU A 231 -4.73 0.41 11.16
C LEU A 231 -5.33 -0.13 9.87
N ILE A 232 -4.50 -0.51 8.89
CA ILE A 232 -5.02 -1.03 7.61
C ILE A 232 -5.71 -2.37 7.78
N SER A 233 -5.22 -3.20 8.71
CA SER A 233 -5.87 -4.46 9.03
C SER A 233 -7.25 -4.21 9.61
N ILE A 234 -7.38 -3.35 10.63
CA ILE A 234 -8.67 -2.97 11.22
C ILE A 234 -9.65 -2.48 10.14
N LEU A 235 -9.19 -1.62 9.22
CA LEU A 235 -10.03 -1.14 8.12
C LEU A 235 -10.50 -2.28 7.20
N ILE A 236 -9.66 -3.25 6.91
CA ILE A 236 -10.06 -4.44 6.13
C ILE A 236 -11.03 -5.33 6.90
N PHE A 237 -10.84 -5.51 8.20
CA PHE A 237 -11.79 -6.25 9.05
C PHE A 237 -13.18 -5.60 9.02
N ILE A 238 -13.25 -4.26 9.00
CA ILE A 238 -14.50 -3.51 8.86
C ILE A 238 -15.11 -3.75 7.47
N LEU A 239 -14.31 -3.66 6.41
CA LEU A 239 -14.76 -3.84 5.02
C LEU A 239 -15.08 -5.31 4.66
N ALA A 240 -14.62 -6.29 5.45
CA ALA A 240 -14.80 -7.72 5.19
C ALA A 240 -16.22 -8.26 5.44
N GLU A 241 -17.18 -7.41 5.79
CA GLU A 241 -18.61 -7.76 5.96
C GLU A 241 -18.82 -8.96 6.91
N ILE A 242 -18.04 -9.02 8.01
CA ILE A 242 -18.15 -10.10 9.00
C ILE A 242 -19.44 -9.90 9.82
N PRO A 243 -20.31 -10.93 9.99
CA PRO A 243 -21.51 -10.85 10.81
C PRO A 243 -21.20 -10.35 12.23
N ILE A 244 -22.05 -9.47 12.76
CA ILE A 244 -21.80 -8.80 14.04
C ILE A 244 -21.61 -9.78 15.20
N LYS A 245 -22.39 -10.87 15.24
CA LYS A 245 -22.28 -11.91 16.27
C LYS A 245 -20.91 -12.56 16.26
N SER A 246 -20.44 -12.96 15.07
CA SER A 246 -19.11 -13.56 14.89
C SER A 246 -17.98 -12.55 15.21
N ARG A 247 -18.20 -11.28 14.87
CA ARG A 247 -17.26 -10.19 15.16
C ARG A 247 -17.06 -9.99 16.66
N LEU A 248 -18.16 -9.88 17.42
CA LEU A 248 -18.10 -9.66 18.87
C LEU A 248 -17.50 -10.87 19.60
N THR A 249 -17.95 -12.10 19.28
CA THR A 249 -17.39 -13.31 19.89
C THR A 249 -15.92 -13.48 19.56
N GLY A 250 -15.50 -13.20 18.32
CA GLY A 250 -14.11 -13.32 17.89
C GLY A 250 -13.21 -12.24 18.50
N LEU A 251 -13.73 -11.03 18.71
CA LEU A 251 -13.04 -9.97 19.43
C LEU A 251 -12.86 -10.32 20.90
N PHE A 252 -13.91 -10.85 21.55
CA PHE A 252 -13.80 -11.35 22.93
C PHE A 252 -12.74 -12.45 23.05
N GLN A 253 -12.74 -13.44 22.15
CA GLN A 253 -11.69 -14.47 22.09
C GLN A 253 -10.29 -13.87 21.91
N LEU A 254 -10.16 -12.88 21.04
CA LEU A 254 -8.88 -12.22 20.78
C LEU A 254 -8.39 -11.48 22.03
N VAL A 255 -9.25 -10.73 22.72
CA VAL A 255 -8.90 -10.02 23.96
C VAL A 255 -8.45 -11.01 25.03
N VAL A 256 -9.22 -12.09 25.26
CA VAL A 256 -8.83 -13.13 26.23
C VAL A 256 -7.47 -13.73 25.87
N LEU A 257 -7.25 -14.07 24.59
CA LEU A 257 -5.97 -14.65 24.15
C LEU A 257 -4.80 -13.69 24.30
N VAL A 258 -4.99 -12.40 23.98
CA VAL A 258 -3.96 -11.36 24.16
C VAL A 258 -3.63 -11.17 25.63
N LEU A 259 -4.64 -11.13 26.52
CA LEU A 259 -4.42 -10.98 27.97
C LEU A 259 -3.67 -12.20 28.54
N VAL A 260 -4.08 -13.41 28.17
CA VAL A 260 -3.39 -14.65 28.60
C VAL A 260 -1.96 -14.68 28.08
N PHE A 261 -1.75 -14.35 26.80
CA PHE A 261 -0.41 -14.30 26.22
C PHE A 261 0.46 -13.23 26.88
N ALA A 262 -0.06 -12.03 27.12
CA ALA A 262 0.66 -10.95 27.79
C ALA A 262 1.04 -11.34 29.23
N PHE A 263 0.14 -12.01 29.96
CA PHE A 263 0.42 -12.52 31.30
C PHE A 263 1.54 -13.56 31.29
N ILE A 264 1.45 -14.58 30.42
CA ILE A 264 2.45 -15.63 30.30
C ILE A 264 3.80 -15.07 29.83
N ALA A 265 3.80 -14.23 28.79
CA ALA A 265 5.00 -13.62 28.25
C ALA A 265 5.66 -12.69 29.26
N GLY A 266 4.87 -11.91 30.01
CA GLY A 266 5.36 -11.05 31.08
C GLY A 266 6.04 -11.85 32.20
N ALA A 267 5.39 -12.91 32.68
CA ALA A 267 5.94 -13.80 33.70
C ALA A 267 7.22 -14.51 33.19
N ALA A 268 7.19 -15.07 31.98
CA ALA A 268 8.34 -15.75 31.39
C ALA A 268 9.53 -14.80 31.14
N PHE A 269 9.27 -13.58 30.66
CA PHE A 269 10.30 -12.58 30.42
C PHE A 269 11.02 -12.20 31.73
N GLN A 270 10.25 -11.95 32.79
CA GLN A 270 10.79 -11.64 34.11
C GLN A 270 11.65 -12.78 34.66
N LEU A 271 11.23 -14.04 34.47
CA LEU A 271 11.99 -15.22 34.90
C LEU A 271 13.31 -15.41 34.13
N ILE A 272 13.31 -15.17 32.82
CA ILE A 272 14.47 -15.42 31.95
C ILE A 272 15.50 -14.30 32.05
N THR A 273 15.05 -13.04 31.95
CA THR A 273 15.95 -11.89 31.81
C THR A 273 16.35 -11.27 33.14
N LYS A 274 15.64 -11.59 34.23
CA LYS A 274 15.75 -10.93 35.54
C LYS A 274 15.59 -9.41 35.48
N GLN A 275 15.13 -8.87 34.35
CA GLN A 275 14.85 -7.46 34.12
C GLN A 275 13.33 -7.25 34.14
N SER A 276 12.88 -6.08 34.56
CA SER A 276 11.46 -5.75 34.44
C SER A 276 11.10 -5.59 32.96
N SER A 277 9.98 -6.18 32.55
CA SER A 277 9.44 -6.05 31.18
C SER A 277 9.17 -4.58 30.82
N ILE A 278 8.91 -3.76 31.84
CA ILE A 278 8.67 -2.32 31.75
C ILE A 278 9.95 -1.59 31.36
N GLU A 279 11.09 -1.86 32.01
CA GLU A 279 12.37 -1.24 31.64
C GLU A 279 12.79 -1.57 30.20
N TYR A 280 12.62 -2.83 29.78
CA TYR A 280 12.93 -3.25 28.41
C TYR A 280 12.10 -2.49 27.38
N VAL A 281 10.80 -2.33 27.63
CA VAL A 281 9.90 -1.55 26.76
C VAL A 281 10.28 -0.06 26.77
N ASN A 282 10.57 0.50 27.95
CA ASN A 282 10.94 1.90 28.10
C ASN A 282 12.22 2.23 27.33
N ASP A 283 13.26 1.41 27.43
CA ASP A 283 14.51 1.60 26.69
C ASP A 283 14.28 1.53 25.16
N ARG A 284 13.55 0.50 24.71
CA ARG A 284 13.29 0.29 23.27
C ARG A 284 12.43 1.39 22.64
N PHE A 285 11.49 1.93 23.40
CA PHE A 285 10.55 2.96 22.94
C PHE A 285 10.83 4.34 23.54
N ALA A 286 12.01 4.55 24.14
CA ALA A 286 12.41 5.83 24.75
C ALA A 286 12.26 7.00 23.76
N HIS A 287 12.68 6.81 22.51
CA HIS A 287 12.54 7.79 21.45
C HIS A 287 11.09 8.15 21.12
N VAL A 288 10.15 7.21 21.26
CA VAL A 288 8.71 7.44 21.04
C VAL A 288 8.14 8.26 22.19
N PHE A 289 8.43 7.87 23.43
CA PHE A 289 7.99 8.60 24.61
C PHE A 289 8.57 10.02 24.63
N LYS A 290 9.82 10.19 24.21
CA LYS A 290 10.44 11.51 24.04
C LYS A 290 9.66 12.38 23.06
N ARG A 291 9.37 11.86 21.86
CA ARG A 291 8.61 12.59 20.84
C ARG A 291 7.18 12.90 21.27
N LEU A 292 6.54 12.00 22.02
CA LEU A 292 5.22 12.24 22.59
C LEU A 292 5.25 13.32 23.67
N GLY A 293 6.26 13.29 24.55
CA GLY A 293 6.50 14.33 25.55
C GLY A 293 6.74 15.70 24.91
N THR A 294 7.63 15.78 23.91
CA THR A 294 7.88 17.00 23.13
C THR A 294 6.63 17.53 22.43
N PHE A 295 5.74 16.64 21.99
CA PHE A 295 4.47 17.03 21.37
C PHE A 295 3.46 17.59 22.40
N GLN A 296 3.44 17.03 23.61
CA GLN A 296 2.54 17.46 24.69
C GLN A 296 3.00 18.76 25.35
N ASP A 297 4.30 18.88 25.60
CA ASP A 297 4.93 20.05 26.20
C ASP A 297 6.22 20.40 25.44
N ARG A 298 6.06 21.29 24.45
CA ARG A 298 7.14 21.71 23.57
C ARG A 298 8.11 22.69 24.23
N GLU A 299 7.63 23.45 25.22
CA GLU A 299 8.45 24.43 25.94
C GLU A 299 9.42 23.74 26.89
N ALA A 300 8.99 22.65 27.53
CA ALA A 300 9.86 21.82 28.37
C ALA A 300 10.87 20.96 27.59
N ALA A 301 10.68 20.80 26.27
CA ALA A 301 11.58 20.00 25.43
C ALA A 301 12.89 20.73 25.13
N SER A 302 13.97 19.95 24.99
CA SER A 302 15.28 20.50 24.57
C SER A 302 15.21 21.11 23.17
N LEU A 303 16.08 22.08 22.88
CA LEU A 303 16.18 22.70 21.56
C LEU A 303 16.36 21.66 20.45
N ASP A 304 17.22 20.67 20.65
CA ASP A 304 17.49 19.62 19.67
C ASP A 304 16.26 18.77 19.36
N ASP A 305 15.42 18.49 20.35
CA ASP A 305 14.22 17.65 20.19
C ASP A 305 13.10 18.36 19.43
N ARG A 306 12.96 19.67 19.64
CA ARG A 306 11.94 20.48 18.96
C ARG A 306 12.43 21.06 17.63
N MET A 307 13.73 21.12 17.38
CA MET A 307 14.32 21.75 16.20
C MET A 307 13.74 21.18 14.89
N GLN A 308 13.61 19.86 14.77
CA GLN A 308 13.12 19.24 13.52
C GLN A 308 11.72 19.74 13.15
N ILE A 309 10.82 19.81 14.13
CA ILE A 309 9.43 20.24 13.90
C ILE A 309 9.32 21.77 13.80
N GLU A 310 10.13 22.54 14.54
CA GLU A 310 10.22 24.00 14.39
C GLU A 310 10.70 24.40 13.00
N GLN A 311 11.74 23.76 12.48
CA GLN A 311 12.24 24.07 11.13
C GLN A 311 11.25 23.67 10.04
N ALA A 312 10.48 22.60 10.25
CA ALA A 312 9.39 22.23 9.35
C ALA A 312 8.29 23.31 9.30
N GLU A 313 7.88 23.83 10.45
CA GLU A 313 6.89 24.91 10.55
C GLU A 313 7.42 26.23 9.94
N ILE A 314 8.69 26.56 10.18
CA ILE A 314 9.35 27.73 9.57
C ILE A 314 9.39 27.58 8.04
N ALA A 315 9.72 26.39 7.52
CA ALA A 315 9.72 26.12 6.08
C ALA A 315 8.34 26.41 5.47
N LEU A 316 7.29 25.80 6.05
CA LEU A 316 5.91 25.96 5.64
C LEU A 316 5.45 27.43 5.70
N GLY A 317 5.72 28.11 6.82
CA GLY A 317 5.34 29.51 7.03
C GLY A 317 6.05 30.47 6.07
N SER A 318 7.31 30.20 5.74
CA SER A 318 8.11 31.08 4.89
C SER A 318 7.77 31.00 3.40
N GLY A 319 7.02 29.98 2.97
CA GLY A 319 6.61 29.81 1.57
C GLY A 319 5.46 30.71 1.12
N GLY A 320 4.65 31.25 2.04
CA GLY A 320 3.47 32.05 1.68
C GLY A 320 2.52 31.32 0.71
N LEU A 321 1.85 32.06 -0.18
CA LEU A 321 0.90 31.47 -1.13
C LEU A 321 1.55 30.75 -2.31
N SER A 322 2.60 31.34 -2.90
CA SER A 322 3.21 30.89 -4.17
C SER A 322 4.60 30.29 -4.04
N GLY A 323 5.18 30.27 -2.84
CA GLY A 323 6.51 29.74 -2.58
C GLY A 323 7.63 30.71 -2.90
N LYS A 324 8.85 30.32 -2.51
CA LYS A 324 10.09 31.06 -2.82
C LYS A 324 10.62 30.75 -4.23
N GLY A 325 10.08 29.72 -4.89
CA GLY A 325 10.51 29.19 -6.17
C GLY A 325 11.18 27.82 -6.04
N LEU A 326 11.00 26.98 -7.07
CA LEU A 326 11.56 25.63 -7.11
C LEU A 326 13.07 25.65 -6.92
N GLY A 327 13.59 24.77 -6.07
CA GLY A 327 15.01 24.67 -5.79
C GLY A 327 15.53 25.66 -4.75
N LYS A 328 14.72 26.64 -4.32
CA LYS A 328 15.16 27.76 -3.46
C LYS A 328 14.84 27.60 -1.97
N SER A 329 14.47 26.39 -1.52
CA SER A 329 14.34 26.13 -0.07
C SER A 329 15.69 26.31 0.61
N VAL A 330 15.70 27.07 1.70
CA VAL A 330 16.87 27.19 2.59
C VAL A 330 16.86 26.04 3.60
N GLN A 331 15.68 25.58 4.00
CA GLN A 331 15.53 24.58 5.06
C GLN A 331 16.14 23.22 4.68
N LYS A 332 16.11 22.86 3.39
CA LYS A 332 16.79 21.65 2.89
C LYS A 332 18.33 21.69 2.96
N LEU A 333 18.94 22.84 3.22
CA LEU A 333 20.40 23.01 3.35
C LEU A 333 20.89 22.69 4.77
N ASN A 334 20.50 21.51 5.28
CA ASN A 334 20.83 20.97 6.63
C ASN A 334 20.18 21.66 7.84
N TRP A 335 19.26 22.62 7.65
CA TRP A 335 18.49 23.17 8.77
C TRP A 335 17.38 22.21 9.21
N LEU A 336 16.71 21.57 8.24
CA LEU A 336 15.67 20.58 8.47
C LEU A 336 16.24 19.16 8.31
N SER A 337 16.36 18.45 9.43
CA SER A 337 16.73 17.04 9.45
C SER A 337 15.74 16.21 8.65
N GLU A 338 16.27 15.31 7.81
CA GLU A 338 15.48 14.37 7.00
C GLU A 338 14.52 15.04 5.98
N ALA A 339 14.88 16.24 5.49
CA ALA A 339 14.10 17.03 4.53
C ALA A 339 13.75 16.31 3.21
N HIS A 340 14.56 15.34 2.76
CA HIS A 340 14.30 14.55 1.55
C HIS A 340 13.55 13.23 1.83
N ASN A 341 13.41 12.87 3.12
CA ASN A 341 12.73 11.68 3.60
C ASN A 341 11.35 12.06 4.15
N ASP A 342 11.13 11.98 5.45
CA ASP A 342 9.82 12.19 6.10
C ASP A 342 9.40 13.67 6.19
N PHE A 343 10.29 14.63 5.93
CA PHE A 343 10.00 16.07 5.96
C PHE A 343 10.07 16.75 4.59
N ILE A 344 9.68 16.04 3.53
CA ILE A 344 9.64 16.61 2.17
C ILE A 344 8.49 17.60 1.96
N LEU A 345 7.36 17.46 2.66
CA LEU A 345 6.23 18.37 2.52
C LEU A 345 6.56 19.81 2.96
N PRO A 346 7.27 20.06 4.08
CA PRO A 346 7.75 21.40 4.42
C PRO A 346 8.64 22.05 3.37
N VAL A 347 9.54 21.27 2.74
CA VAL A 347 10.35 21.76 1.61
C VAL A 347 9.46 22.19 0.45
N ILE A 348 8.44 21.38 0.14
CA ILE A 348 7.45 21.73 -0.89
C ILE A 348 6.70 23.01 -0.53
N GLY A 349 6.30 23.16 0.73
CA GLY A 349 5.65 24.37 1.21
C GLY A 349 6.54 25.59 1.09
N GLU A 350 7.83 25.49 1.40
CA GLU A 350 8.77 26.60 1.22
C GLU A 350 8.97 26.96 -0.26
N GLU A 351 9.13 25.97 -1.14
CA GLU A 351 9.45 26.19 -2.56
C GLU A 351 8.24 26.58 -3.41
N LEU A 352 7.08 25.96 -3.17
CA LEU A 352 5.87 26.08 -4.00
C LEU A 352 4.69 26.71 -3.25
N GLY A 353 4.87 27.04 -1.97
CA GLY A 353 3.86 27.72 -1.16
C GLY A 353 2.65 26.85 -0.84
N PHE A 354 1.61 27.52 -0.36
CA PHE A 354 0.30 26.91 -0.12
C PHE A 354 -0.26 26.22 -1.37
N ILE A 355 -0.09 26.80 -2.56
CA ILE A 355 -0.59 26.23 -3.82
C ILE A 355 0.04 24.86 -4.09
N GLY A 356 1.36 24.72 -3.88
CA GLY A 356 2.06 23.45 -4.04
C GLY A 356 1.55 22.38 -3.08
N VAL A 357 1.42 22.72 -1.79
CA VAL A 357 0.91 21.81 -0.76
C VAL A 357 -0.54 21.40 -1.05
N ALA A 358 -1.41 22.36 -1.39
CA ALA A 358 -2.80 22.10 -1.74
C ALA A 358 -2.92 21.17 -2.96
N ALA A 359 -2.08 21.35 -3.99
CA ALA A 359 -2.07 20.48 -5.16
C ALA A 359 -1.78 19.01 -4.80
N ILE A 360 -0.82 18.77 -3.89
CA ILE A 360 -0.49 17.40 -3.44
C ILE A 360 -1.65 16.79 -2.66
N ILE A 361 -2.27 17.55 -1.75
CA ILE A 361 -3.45 17.11 -1.01
C ILE A 361 -4.57 16.71 -1.98
N LEU A 362 -4.85 17.55 -2.99
CA LEU A 362 -5.86 17.26 -4.02
C LEU A 362 -5.51 16.05 -4.87
N LEU A 363 -4.23 15.82 -5.18
CA LEU A 363 -3.79 14.63 -5.91
C LEU A 363 -3.99 13.35 -5.10
N PHE A 364 -3.65 13.33 -3.80
CA PHE A 364 -3.90 12.18 -2.94
C PHE A 364 -5.39 11.96 -2.66
N LEU A 365 -6.18 13.04 -2.53
CA LEU A 365 -7.64 12.94 -2.47
C LEU A 365 -8.22 12.34 -3.76
N SER A 366 -7.73 12.78 -4.92
CA SER A 366 -8.14 12.23 -6.22
C SER A 366 -7.76 10.76 -6.34
N PHE A 367 -6.55 10.39 -5.91
CA PHE A 367 -6.08 9.01 -5.86
C PHE A 367 -7.01 8.14 -5.00
N LEU A 368 -7.38 8.63 -3.80
CA LEU A 368 -8.32 7.97 -2.90
C LEU A 368 -9.70 7.81 -3.54
N ILE A 369 -10.26 8.87 -4.12
CA ILE A 369 -11.57 8.86 -4.76
C ILE A 369 -11.59 7.84 -5.91
N PHE A 370 -10.65 7.91 -6.85
CA PHE A 370 -10.62 6.99 -7.99
C PHE A 370 -10.37 5.53 -7.56
N GLY A 371 -9.51 5.29 -6.57
CA GLY A 371 -9.29 3.95 -6.04
C GLY A 371 -10.53 3.36 -5.34
N VAL A 372 -11.26 4.17 -4.57
CA VAL A 372 -12.55 3.76 -3.96
C VAL A 372 -13.61 3.50 -5.03
N LEU A 373 -13.69 4.32 -6.08
CA LEU A 373 -14.60 4.08 -7.21
C LEU A 373 -14.30 2.74 -7.91
N ILE A 374 -13.01 2.38 -8.07
CA ILE A 374 -12.60 1.06 -8.59
C ILE A 374 -13.04 -0.05 -7.63
N ALA A 375 -12.81 0.11 -6.33
CA ALA A 375 -13.18 -0.87 -5.32
C ALA A 375 -14.70 -1.13 -5.27
N ARG A 376 -15.52 -0.08 -5.35
CA ARG A 376 -17.00 -0.18 -5.37
C ARG A 376 -17.53 -0.93 -6.58
N ARG A 377 -16.81 -0.85 -7.71
CA ARG A 377 -17.17 -1.55 -8.95
C ARG A 377 -16.66 -2.99 -9.00
N ALA A 378 -15.92 -3.46 -7.99
CA ALA A 378 -15.32 -4.78 -8.00
C ALA A 378 -16.36 -5.93 -7.99
N ALA A 379 -16.08 -6.98 -8.75
CA ALA A 379 -16.94 -8.14 -8.95
C ALA A 379 -16.85 -9.17 -7.82
N SER A 380 -15.75 -9.20 -7.07
CA SER A 380 -15.53 -10.13 -5.96
C SER A 380 -15.09 -9.39 -4.70
N GLN A 381 -15.38 -10.00 -3.54
CA GLN A 381 -14.94 -9.44 -2.25
C GLN A 381 -13.42 -9.31 -2.19
N MET A 382 -12.66 -10.28 -2.70
CA MET A 382 -11.20 -10.17 -2.75
C MET A 382 -10.74 -8.96 -3.56
N ALA A 383 -11.32 -8.73 -4.75
CA ALA A 383 -10.96 -7.59 -5.59
C ALA A 383 -11.31 -6.26 -4.92
N MET A 384 -12.48 -6.18 -4.28
CA MET A 384 -12.92 -5.01 -3.53
C MET A 384 -11.96 -4.69 -2.38
N LEU A 385 -11.60 -5.69 -1.56
CA LEU A 385 -10.69 -5.51 -0.42
C LEU A 385 -9.26 -5.19 -0.86
N VAL A 386 -8.74 -5.79 -1.94
CA VAL A 386 -7.42 -5.46 -2.48
C VAL A 386 -7.39 -4.02 -3.00
N ALA A 387 -8.40 -3.60 -3.79
CA ALA A 387 -8.45 -2.25 -4.32
C ALA A 387 -8.64 -1.20 -3.22
N ALA A 388 -9.62 -1.40 -2.32
CA ALA A 388 -9.87 -0.49 -1.21
C ALA A 388 -8.67 -0.44 -0.25
N GLY A 389 -8.16 -1.58 0.18
CA GLY A 389 -7.07 -1.65 1.16
C GLY A 389 -5.77 -1.02 0.65
N ASN A 390 -5.37 -1.26 -0.60
CA ASN A 390 -4.16 -0.62 -1.16
C ASN A 390 -4.35 0.87 -1.39
N THR A 391 -5.55 1.30 -1.83
CA THR A 391 -5.86 2.73 -2.00
C THR A 391 -5.80 3.45 -0.67
N ILE A 392 -6.46 2.91 0.35
CA ILE A 392 -6.50 3.47 1.70
C ILE A 392 -5.10 3.46 2.32
N LEU A 393 -4.31 2.39 2.11
CA LEU A 393 -2.94 2.31 2.62
C LEU A 393 -2.09 3.49 2.16
N VAL A 394 -2.06 3.75 0.85
CA VAL A 394 -1.28 4.85 0.26
C VAL A 394 -1.82 6.20 0.74
N ALA A 395 -3.14 6.39 0.74
CA ALA A 395 -3.76 7.65 1.15
C ALA A 395 -3.53 7.95 2.64
N VAL A 396 -3.78 7.00 3.54
CA VAL A 396 -3.57 7.14 4.99
C VAL A 396 -2.10 7.44 5.29
N GLN A 397 -1.17 6.75 4.63
CA GLN A 397 0.24 7.02 4.84
C GLN A 397 0.63 8.43 4.42
N ALA A 398 0.09 8.91 3.29
CA ALA A 398 0.31 10.29 2.83
C ALA A 398 -0.27 11.31 3.82
N PHE A 399 -1.52 11.14 4.27
CA PHE A 399 -2.15 12.06 5.21
C PHE A 399 -1.47 12.05 6.59
N LEU A 400 -0.98 10.89 7.06
CA LEU A 400 -0.21 10.81 8.31
C LEU A 400 1.12 11.57 8.19
N ASN A 401 1.85 11.42 7.08
CA ASN A 401 3.06 12.21 6.84
C ASN A 401 2.77 13.72 6.83
N MET A 402 1.68 14.13 6.15
CA MET A 402 1.28 15.53 6.12
C MET A 402 0.90 16.06 7.51
N ALA A 403 0.15 15.28 8.28
CA ALA A 403 -0.24 15.63 9.64
C ALA A 403 0.97 15.80 10.58
N VAL A 404 2.00 14.98 10.42
CA VAL A 404 3.28 15.15 11.13
C VAL A 404 3.97 16.45 10.73
N SER A 405 3.98 16.77 9.44
CA SER A 405 4.67 17.95 8.91
C SER A 405 4.08 19.28 9.41
N VAL A 406 2.79 19.30 9.77
CA VAL A 406 2.07 20.46 10.32
C VAL A 406 1.83 20.35 11.83
N SER A 407 2.53 19.46 12.53
CA SER A 407 2.43 19.30 13.99
C SER A 407 1.03 18.93 14.52
N LEU A 408 0.21 18.21 13.73
CA LEU A 408 -1.07 17.65 14.19
C LEU A 408 -0.89 16.29 14.88
N VAL A 409 0.21 15.59 14.60
CA VAL A 409 0.56 14.27 15.14
C VAL A 409 2.06 14.26 15.48
N PRO A 410 2.50 13.54 16.53
CA PRO A 410 3.92 13.42 16.86
C PRO A 410 4.77 12.90 15.70
N THR A 411 6.06 13.28 15.68
CA THR A 411 6.98 12.87 14.61
C THR A 411 7.16 11.34 14.57
N THR A 412 6.89 10.71 13.43
CA THR A 412 6.77 9.23 13.35
C THR A 412 7.68 8.57 12.31
N GLY A 413 8.47 9.34 11.54
CA GLY A 413 9.37 8.77 10.53
C GLY A 413 8.63 8.14 9.35
N ILE A 414 7.40 8.56 9.07
CA ILE A 414 6.57 8.01 8.00
C ILE A 414 6.94 8.70 6.69
N SER A 415 7.29 7.93 5.66
CA SER A 415 7.56 8.47 4.32
C SER A 415 6.27 8.87 3.59
N LEU A 416 6.33 9.97 2.84
CA LEU A 416 5.30 10.39 1.90
C LEU A 416 5.38 9.52 0.63
N PRO A 417 4.35 8.71 0.32
CA PRO A 417 4.40 7.79 -0.82
C PRO A 417 4.71 8.51 -2.14
N PHE A 418 5.62 7.97 -2.96
CA PHE A 418 6.09 8.53 -4.24
C PHE A 418 6.97 9.79 -4.17
N PHE A 419 7.04 10.47 -3.02
CA PHE A 419 7.79 11.72 -2.84
C PHE A 419 9.06 11.50 -2.05
N SER A 420 8.95 10.92 -0.85
CA SER A 420 10.10 10.72 0.02
C SER A 420 11.11 9.76 -0.61
N TYR A 421 12.39 10.02 -0.34
CA TYR A 421 13.44 9.04 -0.58
C TYR A 421 13.22 7.86 0.39
N GLY A 422 13.19 6.64 -0.16
CA GLY A 422 12.69 5.49 0.59
C GLY A 422 13.18 4.13 0.10
N GLY A 423 14.21 4.12 -0.76
CA GLY A 423 14.73 2.89 -1.36
C GLY A 423 13.62 2.05 -1.99
N THR A 424 13.35 0.87 -1.41
CA THR A 424 12.29 -0.03 -1.89
C THR A 424 10.87 0.40 -1.55
N ALA A 425 10.63 1.36 -0.65
CA ALA A 425 9.29 1.80 -0.26
C ALA A 425 8.45 2.26 -1.47
N ASN A 426 9.04 3.05 -2.38
CA ASN A 426 8.34 3.52 -3.58
C ASN A 426 8.03 2.38 -4.57
N ILE A 427 8.83 1.30 -4.62
CA ILE A 427 8.50 0.09 -5.38
C ILE A 427 7.24 -0.55 -4.79
N PHE A 428 7.13 -0.63 -3.46
CA PHE A 428 5.94 -1.15 -2.81
C PHE A 428 4.71 -0.28 -3.07
N PHE A 429 4.77 1.05 -2.91
CA PHE A 429 3.63 1.91 -3.26
C PHE A 429 3.24 1.82 -4.74
N ALA A 430 4.22 1.63 -5.64
CA ALA A 430 3.94 1.36 -7.04
C ALA A 430 3.21 0.02 -7.21
N LEU A 431 3.67 -1.06 -6.56
CA LEU A 431 3.00 -2.37 -6.57
C LEU A 431 1.58 -2.31 -6.01
N ALA A 432 1.35 -1.56 -4.92
CA ALA A 432 0.03 -1.32 -4.38
C ALA A 432 -0.90 -0.67 -5.42
N SER A 433 -0.42 0.34 -6.12
CA SER A 433 -1.16 1.03 -7.20
C SER A 433 -1.39 0.12 -8.41
N GLY A 434 -0.39 -0.70 -8.77
CA GLY A 434 -0.50 -1.72 -9.81
C GLY A 434 -1.55 -2.79 -9.50
N LEU A 435 -1.72 -3.17 -8.23
CA LEU A 435 -2.79 -4.08 -7.79
C LEU A 435 -4.17 -3.44 -7.96
N VAL A 436 -4.34 -2.15 -7.64
CA VAL A 436 -5.59 -1.41 -7.87
C VAL A 436 -5.92 -1.37 -9.37
N LEU A 437 -4.91 -1.11 -10.21
CA LEU A 437 -5.04 -1.15 -11.67
C LEU A 437 -5.42 -2.54 -12.20
N CYS A 438 -4.79 -3.59 -11.68
CA CYS A 438 -5.12 -4.98 -12.02
C CYS A 438 -6.60 -5.29 -11.72
N VAL A 439 -7.13 -4.80 -10.58
CA VAL A 439 -8.55 -4.92 -10.23
C VAL A 439 -9.42 -4.14 -11.21
N SER A 440 -9.08 -2.87 -11.50
CA SER A 440 -9.82 -2.02 -12.45
C SER A 440 -9.96 -2.67 -13.81
N LYS A 441 -8.91 -3.34 -14.30
CA LYS A 441 -8.94 -4.07 -15.56
C LYS A 441 -9.78 -5.33 -15.43
N SER A 442 -9.42 -6.19 -14.48
CA SER A 442 -9.75 -7.62 -14.57
C SER A 442 -10.76 -8.15 -13.57
N ALA A 443 -11.26 -7.30 -12.68
CA ALA A 443 -12.16 -7.70 -11.61
C ALA A 443 -13.29 -6.70 -11.33
N VAL A 444 -13.77 -5.97 -12.34
CA VAL A 444 -14.94 -5.07 -12.24
C VAL A 444 -16.22 -5.77 -12.73
N ARG A 445 -17.36 -5.51 -12.07
CA ARG A 445 -18.69 -5.97 -12.50
C ARG A 445 -18.99 -5.39 -13.88
N GLN A 446 -19.46 -6.23 -14.79
CA GLN A 446 -19.90 -5.74 -16.11
C GLN A 446 -21.18 -4.92 -15.94
N ASP A 447 -21.22 -3.74 -16.57
CA ASP A 447 -22.45 -2.97 -16.70
C ASP A 447 -23.34 -3.69 -17.75
N PRO A 448 -24.54 -4.17 -17.37
CA PRO A 448 -25.44 -4.89 -18.28
C PRO A 448 -25.80 -4.08 -19.52
N GLY A 449 -25.93 -2.76 -19.40
CA GLY A 449 -26.27 -1.87 -20.52
C GLY A 449 -25.14 -1.76 -21.54
N LEU A 450 -23.90 -1.59 -21.08
CA LEU A 450 -22.73 -1.57 -21.96
C LEU A 450 -22.45 -2.93 -22.58
N ALA A 451 -22.62 -4.02 -21.83
CA ALA A 451 -22.46 -5.38 -22.34
C ALA A 451 -23.43 -5.67 -23.49
N GLY A 452 -24.67 -5.20 -23.38
CA GLY A 452 -25.66 -5.25 -24.46
C GLY A 452 -25.23 -4.48 -25.70
N ILE A 453 -24.76 -3.24 -25.55
CA ILE A 453 -24.33 -2.39 -26.68
C ILE A 453 -23.09 -2.97 -27.39
N VAL A 454 -22.10 -3.45 -26.64
CA VAL A 454 -20.87 -4.06 -27.19
C VAL A 454 -21.19 -5.40 -27.85
N GLY A 455 -22.06 -6.22 -27.25
CA GLY A 455 -22.57 -7.45 -27.86
C GLY A 455 -23.29 -7.20 -29.18
N LYS A 456 -24.15 -6.16 -29.23
CA LYS A 456 -24.88 -5.75 -30.44
C LYS A 456 -23.92 -5.26 -31.54
N LYS A 457 -22.90 -4.46 -31.20
CA LYS A 457 -21.84 -4.05 -32.15
C LYS A 457 -21.05 -5.25 -32.69
N LYS A 458 -20.77 -6.26 -31.87
CA LYS A 458 -20.05 -7.47 -32.29
C LYS A 458 -20.89 -8.35 -33.21
N GLN A 459 -22.18 -8.51 -32.92
CA GLN A 459 -23.13 -9.16 -33.84
C GLN A 459 -23.24 -8.41 -35.17
N LEU A 460 -23.30 -7.06 -35.14
CA LEU A 460 -23.34 -6.24 -36.36
C LEU A 460 -22.05 -6.36 -37.19
N ARG A 461 -20.87 -6.39 -36.55
CA ARG A 461 -19.59 -6.61 -37.25
C ARG A 461 -19.47 -8.03 -37.79
N GLY A 462 -19.92 -9.05 -37.05
CA GLY A 462 -19.95 -10.43 -37.52
C GLY A 462 -20.90 -10.61 -38.71
N LYS A 463 -22.09 -10.00 -38.68
CA LYS A 463 -23.03 -9.99 -39.82
C LYS A 463 -22.46 -9.28 -41.05
N LYS A 464 -21.76 -8.15 -40.87
CA LYS A 464 -21.10 -7.44 -41.97
C LYS A 464 -19.92 -8.21 -42.56
N ALA A 465 -19.19 -9.00 -41.76
CA ALA A 465 -18.13 -9.86 -42.26
C ALA A 465 -18.72 -11.04 -43.06
N ALA A 466 -19.73 -11.71 -42.50
CA ALA A 466 -20.41 -12.81 -43.18
C ALA A 466 -21.13 -12.39 -44.48
N SER A 467 -21.71 -11.18 -44.53
CA SER A 467 -22.31 -10.68 -45.78
C SER A 467 -21.26 -10.26 -46.81
N LYS A 468 -20.05 -9.90 -46.38
CA LYS A 468 -18.96 -9.56 -47.30
C LYS A 468 -18.36 -10.83 -47.90
N ASP A 469 -18.20 -11.89 -47.10
CA ASP A 469 -17.77 -13.20 -47.58
C ASP A 469 -18.79 -13.81 -48.57
N GLN A 470 -20.11 -13.61 -48.35
CA GLN A 470 -21.15 -14.04 -49.31
C GLN A 470 -21.13 -13.27 -50.63
N VAL A 471 -20.89 -11.95 -50.60
CA VAL A 471 -20.76 -11.13 -51.82
C VAL A 471 -19.50 -11.51 -52.60
N ASP A 472 -18.39 -11.74 -51.91
CA ASP A 472 -17.13 -12.19 -52.53
C ASP A 472 -17.25 -13.63 -53.10
N GLU A 473 -18.15 -14.47 -52.57
CA GLU A 473 -18.45 -15.82 -53.08
C GLU A 473 -19.40 -15.79 -54.29
N GLU A 474 -20.43 -14.93 -54.30
CA GLU A 474 -21.28 -14.69 -55.48
C GLU A 474 -20.51 -14.05 -56.65
N GLU A 475 -19.59 -13.11 -56.38
CA GLU A 475 -18.69 -12.57 -57.42
C GLU A 475 -17.78 -13.66 -58.00
N ARG A 476 -17.28 -14.61 -57.20
CA ARG A 476 -16.46 -15.73 -57.70
C ARG A 476 -17.23 -16.72 -58.56
N ILE A 477 -18.52 -16.91 -58.30
CA ILE A 477 -19.40 -17.78 -59.08
C ILE A 477 -19.82 -17.08 -60.40
N GLY A 478 -19.92 -15.76 -60.41
CA GLY A 478 -20.24 -14.96 -61.60
C GLY A 478 -19.17 -14.95 -62.71
N TYR A 479 -17.92 -15.35 -62.41
CA TYR A 479 -16.84 -15.50 -63.40
C TYR A 479 -16.62 -16.95 -63.88
N ALA A 480 -17.48 -17.90 -63.49
CA ALA A 480 -17.36 -19.32 -63.80
C ALA A 480 -18.47 -19.87 -64.72
N VAL A 481 -19.09 -19.03 -65.54
CA VAL A 481 -20.07 -19.43 -66.58
C VAL A 481 -19.57 -19.05 -67.97
#